data_AF-A0A6A5VZL8-F1
#
_entry.id   AF-A0A6A5VZL8-F1
#
_cell.length_a   1.000
_cell.length_b   1.000
_cell.length_c   1.000
_cell.angle_alpha   90.00
_cell.angle_beta   90.00
_cell.angle_gamma   90.00
#
_symmetry.space_group_name_H-M   'P 1'
#
loop_
_entity.id
_entity.type
_entity.pdbx_description
1 polymer ?
#
loop_
_entity_poly.entity_id
_entity_poly.type
_entity_poly.pdbx_seq_one_letter_code
_entity_poly.pdbx_strand_id
1 'polypeptide(L)'
;MTSPSYLIKIISQYGILEALISHLFPKDLLALALSSTSAYKAIFPRRESCPTLLKKMACNGNGILIRKQHHRRSDHTLDYHSAREYATCGRTGSGGSCESKPCHSCKLTTCDECRIHCVYQSIHIPAEEDDELPTSGGFVLLHSEEFAIMSPAQSGMDLVDCEAWDVPNQSYHDQGVLDLPVEFTTYFPPEPVDDIIDRMLGVTLAKHRGSGQDRPTHSKSPNISPFWEITERRQRQFCDWCLTDEQKVTRCKCTLRKQFLDRWLCLKCFLQEDEATKTYSRGLAMHDRSLACSCGKPWGSKGPRVMCLWCCGEVMPSTISPPPTP
;
A
#
# COMPACT_ATOMS: atom_id res chain seq x y z
N MET A 1 -13.06 -45.06 28.42
CA MET A 1 -12.47 -43.73 28.12
C MET A 1 -11.02 -43.95 27.76
N THR A 2 -10.62 -43.70 26.51
CA THR A 2 -9.22 -43.82 26.09
C THR A 2 -8.46 -42.58 26.56
N SER A 3 -7.32 -42.78 27.22
CA SER A 3 -6.46 -41.67 27.62
C SER A 3 -5.91 -40.95 26.38
N PRO A 4 -5.86 -39.60 26.35
CA PRO A 4 -5.27 -38.88 25.24
C PRO A 4 -3.79 -39.26 25.11
N SER A 5 -3.32 -39.41 23.86
CA SER A 5 -1.93 -39.75 23.59
C SER A 5 -0.98 -38.68 24.17
N TYR A 6 0.23 -39.10 24.53
CA TYR A 6 1.22 -38.21 25.13
C TYR A 6 1.54 -37.00 24.24
N LEU A 7 1.60 -37.20 22.92
CA LEU A 7 1.79 -36.13 21.95
C LEU A 7 0.69 -35.06 22.01
N ILE A 8 -0.58 -35.47 22.16
CA ILE A 8 -1.69 -34.52 22.28
C ILE A 8 -1.58 -33.71 23.57
N LYS A 9 -1.12 -34.33 24.67
CA LYS A 9 -0.85 -33.61 25.92
C LYS A 9 0.25 -32.56 25.74
N ILE A 10 1.33 -32.90 25.01
CA ILE A 10 2.42 -31.96 24.69
C ILE A 10 1.90 -30.80 23.84
N ILE A 11 1.21 -31.09 22.73
CA ILE A 11 0.69 -30.05 21.82
C ILE A 11 -0.33 -29.15 22.51
N SER A 12 -1.07 -29.66 23.50
CA SER A 12 -1.99 -28.84 24.29
C SER A 12 -1.31 -27.83 25.22
N GLN A 13 0.01 -27.94 25.45
CA GLN A 13 0.77 -26.95 26.20
C GLN A 13 1.00 -25.71 25.34
N TYR A 14 0.41 -24.58 25.75
CA TYR A 14 0.38 -23.35 24.95
C TYR A 14 1.75 -22.90 24.46
N GLY A 15 2.80 -22.94 25.30
CA GLY A 15 4.15 -22.52 24.89
C GLY A 15 4.75 -23.40 23.78
N ILE A 16 4.48 -24.71 23.81
CA ILE A 16 4.94 -25.64 22.76
C ILE A 16 4.12 -25.43 21.49
N LEU A 17 2.81 -25.26 21.62
CA LEU A 17 1.92 -24.98 20.50
C LEU A 17 2.32 -23.68 19.79
N GLU A 18 2.61 -22.62 20.54
CA GLU A 18 3.06 -21.33 20.02
C GLU A 18 4.40 -21.48 19.28
N ALA A 19 5.37 -22.18 19.87
CA ALA A 19 6.64 -22.47 19.22
C ALA A 19 6.44 -23.23 17.91
N LEU A 20 5.66 -24.32 17.90
CA LEU A 20 5.34 -25.08 16.69
C LEU A 20 4.71 -24.19 15.61
N ILE A 21 3.67 -23.43 15.98
CA ILE A 21 2.89 -22.61 15.06
C ILE A 21 3.72 -21.48 14.43
N SER A 22 4.73 -20.97 15.14
CA SER A 22 5.67 -19.97 14.60
C SER A 22 6.52 -20.47 13.44
N HIS A 23 6.58 -21.79 13.25
CA HIS A 23 7.28 -22.45 12.14
C HIS A 23 6.34 -23.08 11.11
N LEU A 24 5.02 -22.97 11.28
CA LEU A 24 4.03 -23.51 10.35
C LEU A 24 3.41 -22.42 9.48
N PHE A 25 3.00 -22.79 8.25
CA PHE A 25 2.10 -21.96 7.45
C PHE A 25 0.63 -22.28 7.78
N PRO A 26 -0.33 -21.38 7.48
CA PRO A 26 -1.76 -21.60 7.75
C PRO A 26 -2.29 -22.95 7.22
N LYS A 27 -1.79 -23.38 6.05
CA LYS A 27 -2.12 -24.68 5.46
C LYS A 27 -1.60 -25.87 6.27
N ASP A 28 -0.41 -25.76 6.86
CA ASP A 28 0.21 -26.83 7.63
C ASP A 28 -0.43 -26.94 9.01
N LEU A 29 -0.79 -25.81 9.63
CA LEU A 29 -1.58 -25.80 10.87
C LEU A 29 -2.96 -26.44 10.66
N LEU A 30 -3.61 -26.14 9.54
CA LEU A 30 -4.88 -26.78 9.19
C LEU A 30 -4.69 -28.28 8.99
N ALA A 31 -3.67 -28.71 8.23
CA ALA A 31 -3.35 -30.12 8.05
C ALA A 31 -3.08 -30.84 9.39
N LEU A 32 -2.31 -30.22 10.28
CA LEU A 32 -2.04 -30.73 11.62
C LEU A 32 -3.32 -30.86 12.44
N ALA A 33 -4.19 -29.86 12.41
CA ALA A 33 -5.47 -29.89 13.11
C ALA A 33 -6.43 -30.94 12.55
N LEU A 34 -6.43 -31.17 11.23
CA LEU A 34 -7.26 -32.17 10.56
C LEU A 34 -6.75 -33.60 10.70
N SER A 35 -5.52 -33.80 11.19
CA SER A 35 -4.94 -35.15 11.39
C SER A 35 -5.73 -36.01 12.38
N SER A 36 -6.40 -35.41 13.37
CA SER A 36 -7.31 -36.11 14.30
C SER A 36 -8.21 -35.14 15.06
N THR A 37 -9.36 -35.61 15.54
CA THR A 37 -10.25 -34.82 16.41
C THR A 37 -9.55 -34.35 17.69
N SER A 38 -8.64 -35.16 18.23
CA SER A 38 -7.86 -34.81 19.43
C SER A 38 -6.87 -33.67 19.16
N ALA A 39 -6.18 -33.70 18.00
CA ALA A 39 -5.29 -32.61 17.59
C ALA A 39 -6.07 -31.32 17.34
N TYR A 40 -7.21 -31.40 16.65
CA TYR A 40 -8.09 -30.25 16.45
C TYR A 40 -8.48 -29.60 17.79
N LYS A 41 -8.94 -30.39 18.76
CA LYS A 41 -9.34 -29.89 20.09
C LYS A 41 -8.16 -29.38 20.92
N ALA A 42 -6.96 -29.93 20.74
CA ALA A 42 -5.75 -29.46 21.42
C ALA A 42 -5.26 -28.11 20.86
N ILE A 43 -5.33 -27.93 19.54
CA ILE A 43 -4.90 -26.70 18.85
C ILE A 43 -5.95 -25.61 18.97
N PHE A 44 -7.23 -25.97 18.83
CA PHE A 44 -8.38 -25.08 18.89
C PHE A 44 -9.33 -25.49 20.02
N PRO A 45 -8.89 -25.39 21.30
CA PRO A 45 -9.74 -25.72 22.43
C PRO A 45 -10.96 -24.79 22.51
N ARG A 46 -10.83 -23.58 21.97
CA ARG A 46 -11.90 -22.58 21.83
C ARG A 46 -11.76 -21.87 20.49
N ARG A 47 -12.88 -21.35 19.95
CA ARG A 47 -12.87 -20.63 18.65
C ARG A 47 -12.03 -19.35 18.72
N GLU A 48 -11.96 -18.72 19.89
CA GLU A 48 -11.25 -17.48 20.16
C GLU A 48 -9.72 -17.66 20.19
N SER A 49 -9.22 -18.89 20.32
CA SER A 49 -7.78 -19.18 20.28
C SER A 49 -7.20 -19.04 18.87
N CYS A 50 -8.02 -19.27 17.83
CA CYS A 50 -7.56 -19.27 16.44
C CYS A 50 -6.91 -17.94 16.02
N PRO A 51 -7.53 -16.75 16.21
CA PRO A 51 -6.88 -15.48 15.89
C PRO A 51 -5.56 -15.25 16.62
N THR A 52 -5.43 -15.72 17.87
CA THR A 52 -4.20 -15.57 18.66
C THR A 52 -3.08 -16.44 18.07
N LEU A 53 -3.39 -17.67 17.68
CA LEU A 53 -2.42 -18.56 17.04
C LEU A 53 -2.02 -18.07 15.65
N LEU A 54 -2.99 -17.59 14.85
CA LEU A 54 -2.73 -17.05 13.52
C LEU A 54 -1.79 -15.83 13.54
N LYS A 55 -1.83 -15.01 14.59
CA LYS A 55 -0.89 -13.89 14.82
C LYS A 55 0.54 -14.33 15.12
N LYS A 56 0.75 -15.60 15.45
CA LYS A 56 2.07 -16.17 15.78
C LYS A 56 2.67 -16.94 14.61
N MET A 57 1.88 -17.20 13.56
CA MET A 57 2.34 -17.91 12.37
C MET A 57 3.37 -17.10 11.59
N ALA A 58 4.17 -17.81 10.79
CA ALA A 58 5.04 -17.17 9.83
C ALA A 58 4.24 -16.52 8.68
N CYS A 59 4.82 -15.49 8.06
CA CYS A 59 4.32 -14.95 6.78
C CYS A 59 4.32 -16.06 5.73
N ASN A 60 3.22 -16.21 4.99
CA ASN A 60 3.04 -17.29 4.03
C ASN A 60 3.48 -16.96 2.59
N GLY A 61 4.06 -15.78 2.36
CA GLY A 61 4.55 -15.36 1.04
C GLY A 61 3.48 -14.90 0.05
N ASN A 62 2.20 -14.83 0.45
CA ASN A 62 1.12 -14.44 -0.46
C ASN A 62 1.31 -13.05 -1.08
N GLY A 63 1.96 -12.12 -0.37
CA GLY A 63 2.21 -10.78 -0.89
C GLY A 63 3.06 -10.80 -2.16
N ILE A 64 4.15 -11.57 -2.16
CA ILE A 64 5.01 -11.74 -3.34
C ILE A 64 4.25 -12.39 -4.49
N LEU A 65 3.41 -13.41 -4.22
CA LEU A 65 2.59 -14.04 -5.25
C LEU A 65 1.64 -13.04 -5.91
N ILE A 66 1.02 -12.16 -5.11
CA ILE A 66 0.15 -11.09 -5.62
C ILE A 66 0.97 -10.12 -6.48
N ARG A 67 2.14 -9.68 -6.02
CA ARG A 67 3.01 -8.77 -6.78
C ARG A 67 3.36 -9.35 -8.15
N LYS A 68 3.82 -10.60 -8.22
CA LYS A 68 4.12 -11.29 -9.48
C LYS A 68 2.95 -11.38 -10.46
N GLN A 69 1.71 -11.31 -9.97
CA GLN A 69 0.51 -11.31 -10.82
C GLN A 69 0.13 -9.92 -11.32
N HIS A 70 0.51 -8.86 -10.60
CA HIS A 70 0.09 -7.48 -10.87
C HIS A 70 1.18 -6.64 -11.51
N HIS A 71 2.44 -6.89 -11.16
CA HIS A 71 3.61 -6.10 -11.55
C HIS A 71 4.22 -6.65 -12.83
N ARG A 72 4.51 -5.76 -13.77
CA ARG A 72 5.15 -6.08 -15.05
C ARG A 72 6.44 -5.28 -15.15
N ARG A 73 7.57 -6.00 -15.22
CA ARG A 73 8.87 -5.37 -15.55
C ARG A 73 8.81 -4.77 -16.94
N SER A 74 9.42 -3.61 -17.09
CA SER A 74 9.62 -2.96 -18.38
C SER A 74 10.58 -3.77 -19.26
N ASP A 75 10.43 -3.64 -20.58
CA ASP A 75 11.36 -4.24 -21.54
C ASP A 75 12.79 -3.72 -21.32
N HIS A 76 12.93 -2.45 -20.97
CA HIS A 76 14.21 -1.83 -20.63
C HIS A 76 14.94 -2.61 -19.52
N THR A 77 14.29 -2.86 -18.39
CA THR A 77 14.87 -3.62 -17.27
C THR A 77 15.11 -5.09 -17.60
N LEU A 78 14.45 -5.65 -18.62
CA LEU A 78 14.70 -7.01 -19.10
C LEU A 78 15.95 -7.09 -19.99
N ASP A 79 16.26 -6.02 -20.72
CA ASP A 79 17.45 -5.92 -21.58
C ASP A 79 18.75 -5.81 -20.78
N TYR A 80 18.71 -5.27 -19.56
CA TYR A 80 19.87 -5.26 -18.65
C TYR A 80 20.12 -6.64 -18.03
N HIS A 81 21.12 -7.35 -18.55
CA HIS A 81 21.55 -8.64 -18.00
C HIS A 81 21.98 -8.59 -16.52
N SER A 82 22.36 -7.41 -16.03
CA SER A 82 22.80 -7.17 -14.65
C SER A 82 21.65 -6.84 -13.70
N ALA A 83 20.45 -6.57 -14.21
CA ALA A 83 19.29 -6.19 -13.39
C ALA A 83 18.82 -7.38 -12.52
N ARG A 84 18.72 -7.16 -11.21
CA ARG A 84 18.29 -8.17 -10.23
C ARG A 84 16.97 -7.78 -9.60
N GLU A 85 16.06 -8.74 -9.55
CA GLU A 85 14.79 -8.61 -8.83
C GLU A 85 14.90 -9.30 -7.46
N TYR A 86 14.64 -8.56 -6.38
CA TYR A 86 14.75 -9.05 -5.01
C TYR A 86 13.38 -9.34 -4.35
N ALA A 87 12.29 -9.37 -5.12
CA ALA A 87 10.93 -9.62 -4.63
C ALA A 87 10.76 -11.05 -4.07
N THR A 88 11.17 -11.24 -2.82
CA THR A 88 11.12 -12.52 -2.11
C THR A 88 10.51 -12.34 -0.73
N CYS A 89 9.78 -13.35 -0.24
CA CYS A 89 9.22 -13.26 1.10
C CYS A 89 10.38 -13.32 2.10
N GLY A 90 10.44 -12.36 3.02
CA GLY A 90 11.51 -12.27 4.01
C GLY A 90 11.66 -13.49 4.92
N ARG A 91 10.71 -14.44 4.92
CA ARG A 91 10.84 -15.72 5.60
C ARG A 91 11.42 -16.84 4.73
N THR A 92 11.22 -16.79 3.42
CA THR A 92 11.76 -17.78 2.47
C THR A 92 13.12 -17.36 1.91
N GLY A 93 13.43 -16.07 1.95
CA GLY A 93 14.72 -15.55 1.53
C GLY A 93 15.84 -15.98 2.48
N SER A 94 16.96 -16.38 1.91
CA SER A 94 18.17 -16.83 2.63
C SER A 94 18.91 -15.71 3.37
N GLY A 95 18.46 -14.46 3.24
CA GLY A 95 19.33 -13.28 3.32
C GLY A 95 19.16 -12.33 4.50
N GLY A 96 18.18 -12.47 5.39
CA GLY A 96 18.10 -11.53 6.52
C GLY A 96 16.85 -11.64 7.39
N SER A 97 16.91 -10.99 8.56
CA SER A 97 15.76 -10.80 9.44
C SER A 97 14.84 -9.71 8.87
N CYS A 98 13.86 -10.10 8.05
CA CYS A 98 12.81 -9.19 7.62
C CYS A 98 11.82 -8.94 8.75
N GLU A 99 11.48 -7.67 9.00
CA GLU A 99 10.47 -7.31 9.99
C GLU A 99 9.13 -7.98 9.66
N SER A 100 8.44 -8.50 10.66
CA SER A 100 7.13 -9.12 10.51
C SER A 100 6.19 -8.67 11.61
N LYS A 101 4.99 -8.20 11.22
CA LYS A 101 3.94 -7.80 12.16
C LYS A 101 2.58 -8.36 11.74
N PRO A 102 1.61 -8.50 12.66
CA PRO A 102 0.25 -8.86 12.32
C PRO A 102 -0.42 -7.77 11.47
N CYS A 103 -1.04 -8.16 10.36
CA CYS A 103 -1.84 -7.26 9.54
C CYS A 103 -2.96 -6.60 10.36
N HIS A 104 -3.16 -5.29 10.23
CA HIS A 104 -4.19 -4.60 11.01
C HIS A 104 -5.60 -5.15 10.76
N SER A 105 -5.92 -5.56 9.53
CA SER A 105 -7.26 -6.06 9.17
C SER A 105 -7.43 -7.54 9.55
N CYS A 106 -6.71 -8.46 8.90
CA CYS A 106 -6.92 -9.90 9.09
C CYS A 106 -6.12 -10.53 10.25
N LYS A 107 -5.23 -9.77 10.90
CA LYS A 107 -4.35 -10.21 12.00
C LYS A 107 -3.36 -11.32 11.65
N LEU A 108 -3.26 -11.75 10.39
CA LEU A 108 -2.22 -12.68 9.94
C LEU A 108 -0.86 -11.98 9.95
N THR A 109 0.16 -12.65 10.47
CA THR A 109 1.55 -12.17 10.38
C THR A 109 1.95 -12.00 8.93
N THR A 110 2.47 -10.82 8.61
CA THR A 110 2.92 -10.44 7.27
C THR A 110 4.31 -9.86 7.42
N CYS A 111 5.28 -10.33 6.63
CA CYS A 111 6.60 -9.71 6.58
C CYS A 111 6.55 -8.40 5.78
N ASP A 112 7.55 -7.55 5.94
CA ASP A 112 7.63 -6.26 5.23
C ASP A 112 7.50 -6.48 3.71
N GLU A 113 8.25 -7.43 3.15
CA GLU A 113 8.15 -7.79 1.71
C GLU A 113 6.74 -8.21 1.22
N CYS A 114 5.87 -8.69 2.12
CA CYS A 114 4.52 -9.15 1.79
C CYS A 114 3.40 -8.17 2.15
N ARG A 115 3.70 -7.06 2.82
CA ARG A 115 2.69 -6.02 3.09
C ARG A 115 2.56 -5.09 1.89
N ILE A 116 1.52 -4.25 1.87
CA ILE A 116 1.42 -3.18 0.88
C ILE A 116 2.46 -2.09 1.19
N HIS A 117 3.14 -1.63 0.15
CA HIS A 117 4.00 -0.46 0.19
C HIS A 117 3.42 0.58 -0.77
N CYS A 118 3.56 1.85 -0.43
CA CYS A 118 3.25 2.94 -1.35
C CYS A 118 4.20 2.91 -2.55
N VAL A 119 5.49 2.70 -2.29
CA VAL A 119 6.52 2.47 -3.30
C VAL A 119 7.29 1.21 -2.95
N TYR A 120 7.12 0.16 -3.74
CA TYR A 120 7.80 -1.12 -3.58
C TYR A 120 9.02 -1.20 -4.50
N GLN A 121 10.18 -0.87 -3.95
CA GLN A 121 11.48 -1.06 -4.60
C GLN A 121 11.84 -2.54 -4.62
N SER A 122 11.95 -3.14 -5.80
CA SER A 122 12.26 -4.57 -5.91
C SER A 122 13.25 -4.90 -7.02
N ILE A 123 13.75 -3.89 -7.73
CA ILE A 123 14.62 -4.02 -8.87
C ILE A 123 15.87 -3.19 -8.56
N HIS A 124 17.03 -3.79 -8.77
CA HIS A 124 18.31 -3.12 -8.64
C HIS A 124 19.11 -3.31 -9.91
N ILE A 125 19.63 -2.22 -10.43
CA ILE A 125 20.47 -2.18 -11.61
C ILE A 125 21.82 -1.62 -11.13
N PRO A 126 22.89 -2.42 -11.14
CA PRO A 126 24.21 -1.95 -10.72
C PRO A 126 24.71 -0.88 -11.70
N ALA A 127 25.60 -0.01 -11.23
CA ALA A 127 26.31 0.95 -12.08
C ALA A 127 27.11 0.22 -13.18
N GLU A 128 27.14 0.78 -14.39
CA GLU A 128 27.94 0.22 -15.50
C GLU A 128 29.37 0.77 -15.47
N GLU A 129 29.52 2.04 -15.06
CA GLU A 129 30.79 2.75 -14.94
C GLU A 129 31.09 3.14 -13.47
N ASP A 130 32.37 3.35 -13.14
CA ASP A 130 32.82 3.63 -11.75
C ASP A 130 32.34 4.99 -11.22
N ASP A 131 31.97 5.93 -12.11
CA ASP A 131 31.42 7.25 -11.78
C ASP A 131 29.89 7.29 -11.80
N GLU A 132 29.23 6.18 -12.15
CA GLU A 132 27.78 6.04 -12.10
C GLU A 132 27.30 5.53 -10.74
N LEU A 133 26.09 5.95 -10.35
CA LEU A 133 25.41 5.43 -9.18
C LEU A 133 24.45 4.32 -9.60
N PRO A 134 24.32 3.22 -8.80
CA PRO A 134 23.35 2.18 -9.09
C PRO A 134 21.93 2.76 -9.12
N THR A 135 21.11 2.26 -10.03
CA THR A 135 19.71 2.68 -10.15
C THR A 135 18.79 1.65 -9.50
N SER A 136 17.69 2.12 -8.93
CA SER A 136 16.66 1.27 -8.36
C SER A 136 15.36 1.42 -9.14
N GLY A 137 14.63 0.32 -9.26
CA GLY A 137 13.33 0.26 -9.89
C GLY A 137 12.30 -0.37 -8.97
N GLY A 138 11.03 -0.14 -9.27
CA GLY A 138 9.96 -0.70 -8.47
C GLY A 138 8.58 -0.35 -8.96
N PHE A 139 7.61 -0.47 -8.05
CA PHE A 139 6.20 -0.35 -8.38
C PHE A 139 5.49 0.52 -7.35
N VAL A 140 4.57 1.37 -7.83
CA VAL A 140 3.69 2.14 -6.96
C VAL A 140 2.48 1.29 -6.58
N LEU A 141 2.31 0.98 -5.30
CA LEU A 141 1.23 0.11 -4.78
C LEU A 141 1.15 -1.23 -5.56
N LEU A 142 0.02 -1.49 -6.23
CA LEU A 142 -0.18 -2.62 -7.16
C LEU A 142 -0.41 -2.14 -8.61
N HIS A 143 0.10 -0.95 -8.94
CA HIS A 143 0.13 -0.51 -10.33
C HIS A 143 1.06 -1.41 -11.15
N SER A 144 0.69 -1.69 -12.40
CA SER A 144 1.39 -2.68 -13.21
C SER A 144 2.71 -2.19 -13.77
N GLU A 145 2.79 -0.89 -14.08
CA GLU A 145 3.98 -0.27 -14.67
C GLU A 145 5.12 -0.11 -13.66
N GLU A 146 6.34 -0.36 -14.14
CA GLU A 146 7.58 -0.14 -13.41
C GLU A 146 7.95 1.35 -13.39
N PHE A 147 8.42 1.83 -12.24
CA PHE A 147 8.89 3.20 -12.02
C PHE A 147 10.38 3.19 -11.70
N ALA A 148 11.10 4.16 -12.23
CA ALA A 148 12.45 4.46 -11.78
C ALA A 148 12.39 5.15 -10.39
N ILE A 149 13.30 4.74 -9.50
CA ILE A 149 13.37 5.22 -8.13
C ILE A 149 14.81 5.61 -7.86
N MET A 150 15.02 6.91 -7.70
CA MET A 150 16.34 7.46 -7.47
C MET A 150 16.69 7.43 -5.99
N SER A 151 17.95 7.13 -5.69
CA SER A 151 18.51 7.36 -4.36
C SER A 151 18.60 8.87 -4.10
N PRO A 152 18.63 9.32 -2.83
CA PRO A 152 18.82 10.73 -2.52
C PRO A 152 20.15 11.30 -3.07
N ALA A 153 21.18 10.45 -3.22
CA ALA A 153 22.44 10.84 -3.84
C ALA A 153 22.27 11.22 -5.32
N GLN A 154 21.44 10.49 -6.06
CA GLN A 154 21.14 10.78 -7.48
C GLN A 154 20.33 12.08 -7.66
N SER A 155 19.55 12.49 -6.65
CA SER A 155 18.76 13.73 -6.72
C SER A 155 19.51 14.98 -6.27
N GLY A 156 20.78 14.84 -5.85
CA GLY A 156 21.57 15.95 -5.31
C GLY A 156 21.04 16.48 -3.97
N MET A 157 20.29 15.68 -3.23
CA MET A 157 19.90 15.99 -1.85
C MET A 157 21.11 15.83 -0.92
N ASP A 158 21.19 16.68 0.11
CA ASP A 158 22.33 16.68 1.05
C ASP A 158 22.56 15.28 1.63
N LEU A 159 23.79 14.77 1.46
CA LEU A 159 24.18 13.39 1.76
C LEU A 159 24.20 13.02 3.26
N VAL A 160 23.84 13.95 4.15
CA VAL A 160 24.02 13.79 5.60
C VAL A 160 23.23 12.59 6.17
N ASP A 161 22.17 12.14 5.48
CA ASP A 161 21.36 10.98 5.86
C ASP A 161 21.46 9.79 4.87
N CYS A 162 22.42 9.78 3.94
CA CYS A 162 22.43 8.86 2.78
C CYS A 162 23.21 7.56 2.95
N GLU A 163 24.00 7.39 4.02
CA GLU A 163 24.83 6.18 4.26
C GLU A 163 24.01 4.87 4.26
N ALA A 164 22.70 4.96 4.44
CA ALA A 164 21.82 3.79 4.47
C ALA A 164 21.69 3.07 3.13
N TRP A 165 21.86 3.73 1.97
CA TRP A 165 21.52 3.18 0.65
C TRP A 165 22.60 2.29 -0.01
N ASP A 166 23.74 2.11 0.64
CA ASP A 166 24.87 1.36 0.09
C ASP A 166 24.87 -0.14 0.45
N VAL A 167 23.84 -0.63 1.16
CA VAL A 167 23.80 -2.03 1.61
C VAL A 167 23.24 -2.91 0.48
N PRO A 168 24.07 -3.78 -0.13
CA PRO A 168 23.58 -4.66 -1.19
C PRO A 168 22.51 -5.60 -0.61
N ASN A 169 21.42 -5.78 -1.36
CA ASN A 169 20.27 -6.63 -1.00
C ASN A 169 19.36 -6.09 0.11
N GLN A 170 19.50 -4.81 0.51
CA GLN A 170 18.50 -4.16 1.35
C GLN A 170 17.43 -3.49 0.48
N SER A 171 16.17 -3.69 0.84
CA SER A 171 15.05 -2.97 0.25
C SER A 171 14.82 -1.66 0.99
N TYR A 172 14.68 -0.55 0.26
CA TYR A 172 14.39 0.78 0.82
C TYR A 172 12.96 1.21 0.50
N HIS A 173 12.00 0.28 0.61
CA HIS A 173 10.60 0.57 0.28
C HIS A 173 10.10 1.85 0.94
N ASP A 174 9.24 2.57 0.23
CA ASP A 174 8.65 3.85 0.66
C ASP A 174 9.68 4.97 0.92
N GLN A 175 10.89 4.88 0.34
CA GLN A 175 11.93 5.91 0.40
C GLN A 175 12.41 6.32 -1.00
N GLY A 176 13.24 7.37 -1.06
CA GLY A 176 13.89 7.86 -2.28
C GLY A 176 13.07 8.91 -3.02
N VAL A 177 13.38 9.08 -4.32
CA VAL A 177 12.68 10.01 -5.20
C VAL A 177 12.04 9.22 -6.34
N LEU A 178 10.72 9.32 -6.46
CA LEU A 178 9.95 8.62 -7.49
C LEU A 178 9.99 9.39 -8.80
N ASP A 179 10.58 8.77 -9.80
CA ASP A 179 10.64 9.31 -11.15
C ASP A 179 9.46 8.79 -12.01
N LEU A 180 9.53 9.01 -13.31
CA LEU A 180 8.59 8.55 -14.32
C LEU A 180 8.48 7.01 -14.37
N PRO A 181 7.34 6.48 -14.83
CA PRO A 181 7.30 5.12 -15.32
C PRO A 181 8.39 4.91 -16.39
N VAL A 182 9.10 3.77 -16.35
CA VAL A 182 10.28 3.52 -17.21
C VAL A 182 9.95 3.62 -18.70
N GLU A 183 8.73 3.21 -19.10
CA GLU A 183 8.27 3.26 -20.50
C GLU A 183 7.76 4.66 -20.92
N PHE A 184 7.75 5.64 -20.01
CA PHE A 184 7.16 6.95 -20.25
C PHE A 184 8.17 7.91 -20.89
N THR A 185 7.83 8.45 -22.06
CA THR A 185 8.77 9.22 -22.89
C THR A 185 8.74 10.74 -22.68
N THR A 186 7.74 11.25 -21.97
CA THR A 186 7.62 12.70 -21.71
C THR A 186 8.24 13.04 -20.38
N TYR A 187 9.12 14.04 -20.37
CA TYR A 187 9.76 14.50 -19.14
C TYR A 187 8.76 15.10 -18.15
N PHE A 188 8.85 14.68 -16.89
CA PHE A 188 8.23 15.31 -15.73
C PHE A 188 9.24 15.33 -14.58
N PRO A 189 9.18 16.34 -13.69
CA PRO A 189 10.08 16.38 -12.55
C PRO A 189 9.79 15.21 -11.58
N PRO A 190 10.82 14.60 -11.00
CA PRO A 190 10.65 13.54 -10.02
C PRO A 190 10.10 14.10 -8.70
N GLU A 191 9.44 13.25 -7.91
CA GLU A 191 8.78 13.64 -6.65
C GLU A 191 9.32 12.84 -5.45
N PRO A 192 9.71 13.48 -4.34
CA PRO A 192 10.15 12.77 -3.14
C PRO A 192 9.06 11.85 -2.60
N VAL A 193 9.40 10.61 -2.28
CA VAL A 193 8.40 9.63 -1.83
C VAL A 193 7.74 10.06 -0.52
N ASP A 194 8.51 10.61 0.42
CA ASP A 194 7.99 11.12 1.70
C ASP A 194 6.95 12.24 1.49
N ASP A 195 7.21 13.19 0.58
CA ASP A 195 6.28 14.26 0.24
C ASP A 195 4.97 13.74 -0.37
N ILE A 196 5.00 12.61 -1.07
CA ILE A 196 3.81 11.95 -1.61
C ILE A 196 3.04 11.26 -0.47
N ILE A 197 3.72 10.43 0.34
CA ILE A 197 3.06 9.55 1.29
C ILE A 197 2.55 10.26 2.55
N ASP A 198 3.20 11.35 2.95
CA ASP A 198 2.78 12.21 4.07
C ASP A 198 1.83 13.33 3.67
N ARG A 199 1.54 13.46 2.37
CA ARG A 199 0.61 14.46 1.89
C ARG A 199 -0.78 14.27 2.52
N MET A 200 -1.33 15.36 3.00
CA MET A 200 -2.68 15.40 3.55
C MET A 200 -3.72 15.25 2.45
N LEU A 201 -4.42 14.11 2.44
CA LEU A 201 -5.42 13.75 1.44
C LEU A 201 -6.74 14.53 1.58
N GLY A 202 -6.85 15.37 2.62
CA GLY A 202 -7.91 16.35 2.76
C GLY A 202 -7.74 17.57 1.86
N VAL A 203 -6.62 17.66 1.13
CA VAL A 203 -6.41 18.63 0.06
C VAL A 203 -6.23 17.84 -1.23
N THR A 204 -6.98 18.21 -2.27
CA THR A 204 -6.94 17.49 -3.55
C THR A 204 -5.52 17.44 -4.12
N LEU A 205 -5.02 16.22 -4.37
CA LEU A 205 -3.69 15.94 -4.96
C LEU A 205 -3.46 16.55 -6.37
N ALA A 206 -4.50 16.97 -7.10
CA ALA A 206 -4.45 17.29 -8.53
C ALA A 206 -3.94 18.70 -8.91
N LYS A 207 -3.58 19.56 -7.95
CA LYS A 207 -3.34 20.98 -8.26
C LYS A 207 -2.00 21.56 -7.81
N HIS A 208 -1.02 20.73 -7.45
CA HIS A 208 0.32 21.22 -7.18
C HIS A 208 1.25 21.13 -8.40
N ARG A 209 1.88 22.27 -8.68
CA ARG A 209 2.90 22.59 -9.69
C ARG A 209 2.43 22.87 -11.12
N GLY A 210 2.13 24.14 -11.30
CA GLY A 210 2.30 24.91 -12.53
C GLY A 210 2.36 26.38 -12.16
N SER A 211 3.46 26.83 -11.55
CA SER A 211 3.74 28.27 -11.49
C SER A 211 3.99 28.74 -12.94
N GLY A 212 3.02 29.44 -13.52
CA GLY A 212 3.27 30.35 -14.64
C GLY A 212 3.03 29.85 -16.06
N GLN A 213 2.41 28.68 -16.30
CA GLN A 213 1.95 28.33 -17.65
C GLN A 213 0.45 28.06 -17.66
N ASP A 214 -0.30 29.00 -18.22
CA ASP A 214 -1.69 28.93 -18.65
C ASP A 214 -1.89 27.86 -19.75
N ARG A 215 -1.55 26.60 -19.46
CA ARG A 215 -2.00 25.47 -20.27
C ARG A 215 -3.14 24.75 -19.55
N PRO A 216 -4.39 24.96 -20.00
CA PRO A 216 -5.54 24.27 -19.45
C PRO A 216 -5.63 22.87 -20.06
N THR A 217 -5.01 21.85 -19.47
CA THR A 217 -5.39 20.46 -19.75
C THR A 217 -4.79 19.47 -18.74
N HIS A 218 -5.61 19.06 -17.77
CA HIS A 218 -5.88 17.67 -17.33
C HIS A 218 -4.79 16.58 -17.16
N SER A 219 -3.53 16.74 -17.54
CA SER A 219 -2.52 15.70 -17.37
C SER A 219 -2.04 15.71 -15.92
N LYS A 220 -2.58 14.78 -15.12
CA LYS A 220 -2.01 14.44 -13.82
C LYS A 220 -0.55 14.04 -14.02
N SER A 221 0.34 14.44 -13.12
CA SER A 221 1.72 13.97 -13.18
C SER A 221 1.70 12.43 -13.19
N PRO A 222 2.39 11.77 -14.16
CA PRO A 222 2.38 10.32 -14.29
C PRO A 222 2.92 9.64 -13.02
N ASN A 223 3.89 10.26 -12.34
CA ASN A 223 4.51 9.76 -11.11
C ASN A 223 3.47 9.64 -9.98
N ILE A 224 2.50 10.55 -9.93
CA ILE A 224 1.47 10.57 -8.89
C ILE A 224 0.16 9.88 -9.30
N SER A 225 0.00 9.52 -10.58
CA SER A 225 -1.26 8.99 -11.11
C SER A 225 -1.76 7.75 -10.36
N PRO A 226 -0.91 6.75 -10.04
CA PRO A 226 -1.38 5.56 -9.32
C PRO A 226 -1.87 5.88 -7.90
N PHE A 227 -1.21 6.80 -7.20
CA PHE A 227 -1.66 7.27 -5.89
C PHE A 227 -2.98 8.03 -6.00
N TRP A 228 -3.08 8.93 -6.98
CA TRP A 228 -4.27 9.70 -7.27
C TRP A 228 -5.48 8.78 -7.47
N GLU A 229 -5.38 7.76 -8.32
CA GLU A 229 -6.48 6.82 -8.58
C GLU A 229 -6.99 6.13 -7.31
N ILE A 230 -6.07 5.68 -6.46
CA ILE A 230 -6.36 4.99 -5.21
C ILE A 230 -7.05 5.92 -4.20
N THR A 231 -6.61 7.16 -4.11
CA THR A 231 -7.18 8.17 -3.19
C THR A 231 -8.54 8.68 -3.69
N GLU A 232 -8.69 8.97 -4.98
CA GLU A 232 -9.96 9.43 -5.57
C GLU A 232 -11.06 8.37 -5.52
N ARG A 233 -10.72 7.09 -5.73
CA ARG A 233 -11.71 6.01 -5.56
C ARG A 233 -12.28 5.98 -4.15
N ARG A 234 -11.51 6.46 -3.16
CA ARG A 234 -11.90 6.53 -1.75
C ARG A 234 -12.52 7.87 -1.35
N GLN A 235 -12.98 8.64 -2.33
CA GLN A 235 -13.78 9.84 -2.10
C GLN A 235 -15.24 9.59 -2.51
N ARG A 236 -16.18 10.20 -1.79
CA ARG A 236 -17.60 10.21 -2.13
C ARG A 236 -18.11 11.63 -2.24
N GLN A 237 -18.94 11.87 -3.22
CA GLN A 237 -19.59 13.16 -3.43
C GLN A 237 -20.98 13.15 -2.79
N PHE A 238 -21.31 14.24 -2.12
CA PHE A 238 -22.58 14.45 -1.43
C PHE A 238 -23.12 15.85 -1.73
N CYS A 239 -24.45 15.99 -1.83
CA CYS A 239 -25.09 17.29 -1.81
C CYS A 239 -25.16 17.83 -0.38
N ASP A 240 -25.37 19.15 -0.24
CA ASP A 240 -25.52 19.82 1.06
C ASP A 240 -26.61 19.17 1.94
N TRP A 241 -27.66 18.63 1.33
CA TRP A 241 -28.76 17.99 2.04
C TRP A 241 -28.40 16.62 2.62
N CYS A 242 -27.51 15.87 1.97
CA CYS A 242 -27.07 14.56 2.46
C CYS A 242 -26.02 14.67 3.56
N LEU A 243 -25.32 15.81 3.62
CA LEU A 243 -24.42 16.18 4.71
C LEU A 243 -25.16 17.18 5.61
N THR A 244 -26.20 16.72 6.31
CA THR A 244 -26.98 17.57 7.21
C THR A 244 -26.08 18.19 8.30
N ASP A 245 -26.42 19.41 8.74
CA ASP A 245 -25.66 20.21 9.70
C ASP A 245 -25.46 19.53 11.07
N GLU A 246 -26.23 18.48 11.38
CA GLU A 246 -26.11 17.72 12.62
C GLU A 246 -24.79 16.92 12.70
N GLN A 247 -24.19 16.59 11.55
CA GLN A 247 -22.87 15.97 11.52
C GLN A 247 -21.81 17.07 11.56
N LYS A 248 -21.03 17.13 12.65
CA LYS A 248 -19.80 17.93 12.71
C LYS A 248 -18.80 17.37 11.71
N VAL A 249 -18.85 17.88 10.48
CA VAL A 249 -17.93 17.50 9.42
C VAL A 249 -16.55 18.04 9.77
N THR A 250 -15.60 17.14 10.02
CA THR A 250 -14.20 17.51 10.24
C THR A 250 -13.44 17.48 8.92
N ARG A 251 -12.34 18.23 8.81
CA ARG A 251 -11.45 18.13 7.64
C ARG A 251 -10.73 16.78 7.64
N CYS A 252 -10.60 16.16 6.48
CA CYS A 252 -9.82 14.94 6.31
C CYS A 252 -8.36 15.17 6.68
N LYS A 253 -7.80 14.25 7.50
CA LYS A 253 -6.40 14.26 7.95
C LYS A 253 -5.64 12.98 7.58
N CYS A 254 -6.18 12.22 6.64
CA CYS A 254 -5.53 11.01 6.14
C CYS A 254 -4.28 11.36 5.34
N THR A 255 -3.30 10.47 5.42
CA THR A 255 -2.11 10.42 4.55
C THR A 255 -1.99 8.99 4.03
N LEU A 256 -1.24 8.75 2.96
CA LEU A 256 -1.01 7.38 2.48
C LEU A 256 -0.21 6.57 3.51
N ARG A 257 0.75 7.20 4.20
CA ARG A 257 1.51 6.60 5.31
C ARG A 257 0.58 6.02 6.38
N LYS A 258 -0.37 6.82 6.89
CA LYS A 258 -1.35 6.38 7.90
C LYS A 258 -2.26 5.26 7.42
N GLN A 259 -2.61 5.26 6.13
CA GLN A 259 -3.59 4.33 5.59
C GLN A 259 -3.00 2.99 5.14
N PHE A 260 -1.71 2.95 4.82
CA PHE A 260 -1.06 1.76 4.30
C PHE A 260 0.09 1.28 5.17
N LEU A 261 1.02 2.18 5.52
CA LEU A 261 2.28 1.81 6.18
C LEU A 261 2.08 1.59 7.68
N ASP A 262 1.46 2.55 8.37
CA ASP A 262 1.24 2.49 9.83
C ASP A 262 0.29 1.35 10.23
N ARG A 263 -0.62 0.98 9.32
CA ARG A 263 -1.58 -0.13 9.51
C ARG A 263 -0.97 -1.50 9.22
N TRP A 264 0.25 -1.58 8.70
CA TRP A 264 0.86 -2.86 8.32
C TRP A 264 -0.09 -3.74 7.46
N LEU A 265 -0.72 -3.16 6.45
CA LEU A 265 -1.80 -3.83 5.73
C LEU A 265 -1.22 -4.91 4.79
N CYS A 266 -1.69 -6.15 4.86
CA CYS A 266 -1.25 -7.18 3.91
C CYS A 266 -1.90 -6.96 2.53
N LEU A 267 -1.24 -7.41 1.46
CA LEU A 267 -1.71 -7.21 0.08
C LEU A 267 -3.10 -7.82 -0.19
N LYS A 268 -3.44 -8.95 0.44
CA LYS A 268 -4.79 -9.53 0.34
C LYS A 268 -5.86 -8.60 0.92
N CYS A 269 -5.60 -8.00 2.07
CA CYS A 269 -6.53 -7.06 2.69
C CYS A 269 -6.61 -5.74 1.90
N PHE A 270 -5.49 -5.28 1.34
CA PHE A 270 -5.48 -4.13 0.42
C PHE A 270 -6.39 -4.38 -0.80
N LEU A 271 -6.26 -5.54 -1.47
CA LEU A 271 -7.13 -5.90 -2.60
C LEU A 271 -8.61 -5.96 -2.20
N GLN A 272 -8.92 -6.50 -1.02
CA GLN A 272 -10.29 -6.53 -0.51
C GLN A 272 -10.83 -5.12 -0.24
N GLU A 273 -10.04 -4.23 0.35
CA GLU A 273 -10.42 -2.82 0.55
C GLU A 273 -10.61 -2.08 -0.78
N ASP A 274 -9.73 -2.33 -1.76
CA ASP A 274 -9.83 -1.72 -3.08
C ASP A 274 -11.07 -2.21 -3.85
N GLU A 275 -11.34 -3.51 -3.80
CA GLU A 275 -12.52 -4.09 -4.44
C GLU A 275 -13.82 -3.61 -3.80
N ALA A 276 -13.89 -3.60 -2.47
CA ALA A 276 -15.03 -3.02 -1.76
C ALA A 276 -15.26 -1.56 -2.16
N THR A 277 -14.19 -0.79 -2.39
CA THR A 277 -14.29 0.61 -2.82
C THR A 277 -14.90 0.74 -4.22
N LYS A 278 -14.56 -0.17 -5.15
CA LYS A 278 -15.09 -0.19 -6.53
C LYS A 278 -16.57 -0.53 -6.60
N THR A 279 -17.07 -1.39 -5.71
CA THR A 279 -18.47 -1.85 -5.74
C THR A 279 -19.46 -0.73 -5.43
N TYR A 280 -19.08 0.26 -4.63
CA TYR A 280 -19.98 1.37 -4.28
C TYR A 280 -19.87 2.50 -5.32
N SER A 281 -21.02 3.03 -5.76
CA SER A 281 -21.07 4.23 -6.61
C SER A 281 -20.49 5.44 -5.86
N ARG A 282 -19.78 6.36 -6.54
CA ARG A 282 -19.06 7.53 -5.95
C ARG A 282 -19.97 8.58 -5.26
N GLY A 283 -21.13 8.16 -4.75
CA GLY A 283 -22.21 9.05 -4.34
C GLY A 283 -22.91 9.69 -5.54
N LEU A 284 -22.69 9.15 -6.75
CA LEU A 284 -23.21 9.66 -8.00
C LEU A 284 -24.39 8.81 -8.46
N ALA A 285 -25.48 9.50 -8.81
CA ALA A 285 -26.57 8.94 -9.61
C ALA A 285 -26.68 9.76 -10.91
N MET A 286 -26.86 9.08 -12.03
CA MET A 286 -27.27 9.73 -13.28
C MET A 286 -28.75 10.05 -13.18
N HIS A 287 -29.10 11.34 -13.15
CA HIS A 287 -30.50 11.78 -13.19
C HIS A 287 -30.66 12.75 -14.35
N ASP A 288 -31.51 12.39 -15.32
CA ASP A 288 -31.86 13.24 -16.47
C ASP A 288 -30.62 13.80 -17.20
N ARG A 289 -29.66 12.90 -17.53
CA ARG A 289 -28.37 13.22 -18.17
C ARG A 289 -27.42 14.13 -17.38
N SER A 290 -27.76 14.48 -16.14
CA SER A 290 -26.89 15.23 -15.23
C SER A 290 -26.35 14.33 -14.11
N LEU A 291 -25.13 14.61 -13.66
CA LEU A 291 -24.59 14.00 -12.45
C LEU A 291 -25.27 14.65 -11.25
N ALA A 292 -25.96 13.85 -10.43
CA ALA A 292 -26.60 14.29 -9.20
C ALA A 292 -26.09 13.47 -8.00
N CYS A 293 -26.43 13.92 -6.80
CA CYS A 293 -26.18 13.15 -5.59
C CYS A 293 -26.93 11.82 -5.64
N SER A 294 -26.45 10.79 -4.94
CA SER A 294 -27.13 9.50 -4.83
C SER A 294 -28.56 9.57 -4.30
N CYS A 295 -28.95 10.66 -3.64
CA CYS A 295 -30.32 10.92 -3.20
C CYS A 295 -31.22 11.53 -4.30
N GLY A 296 -30.70 11.75 -5.52
CA GLY A 296 -31.40 12.37 -6.64
C GLY A 296 -31.44 13.91 -6.61
N LYS A 297 -31.01 14.55 -5.52
CA LYS A 297 -30.98 16.02 -5.45
C LYS A 297 -29.82 16.59 -6.27
N PRO A 298 -30.00 17.76 -6.91
CA PRO A 298 -28.91 18.45 -7.59
C PRO A 298 -27.86 18.91 -6.57
N TRP A 299 -26.66 19.20 -7.06
CA TRP A 299 -25.62 19.83 -6.26
C TRP A 299 -26.04 21.23 -5.81
N GLY A 300 -25.59 21.65 -4.64
CA GLY A 300 -25.79 23.02 -4.16
C GLY A 300 -24.99 24.03 -4.98
N SER A 301 -25.12 25.31 -4.66
CA SER A 301 -24.41 26.41 -5.35
C SER A 301 -22.89 26.30 -5.25
N LYS A 302 -22.37 25.58 -4.24
CA LYS A 302 -20.94 25.32 -4.03
C LYS A 302 -20.43 24.04 -4.72
N GLY A 303 -21.30 23.33 -5.44
CA GLY A 303 -20.99 22.03 -6.04
C GLY A 303 -21.08 20.87 -5.04
N PRO A 304 -20.60 19.66 -5.43
CA PRO A 304 -20.57 18.51 -4.54
C PRO A 304 -19.56 18.71 -3.41
N ARG A 305 -19.94 18.34 -2.19
CA ARG A 305 -19.02 18.18 -1.07
C ARG A 305 -18.38 16.81 -1.17
N VAL A 306 -17.08 16.73 -0.93
CA VAL A 306 -16.30 15.50 -1.10
C VAL A 306 -15.86 14.98 0.25
N MET A 307 -16.14 13.71 0.53
CA MET A 307 -15.82 13.07 1.80
C MET A 307 -14.84 11.92 1.60
N CYS A 308 -13.82 11.85 2.45
CA CYS A 308 -12.86 10.76 2.49
C CYS A 308 -13.48 9.54 3.18
N LEU A 309 -13.49 8.38 2.49
CA LEU A 309 -14.04 7.13 3.03
C LEU A 309 -13.24 6.53 4.18
N TRP A 310 -11.99 6.95 4.38
CA TRP A 310 -11.17 6.44 5.48
C TRP A 310 -11.49 7.07 6.82
N CYS A 311 -11.65 8.40 6.86
CA CYS A 311 -11.87 9.13 8.12
C CYS A 311 -13.25 9.81 8.19
N CYS A 312 -14.06 9.71 7.15
CA CYS A 312 -15.33 10.45 7.00
C CYS A 312 -15.14 11.97 7.16
N GLY A 313 -13.95 12.49 6.87
CA GLY A 313 -13.65 13.92 6.86
C GLY A 313 -13.82 14.52 5.48
N GLU A 314 -14.17 15.80 5.41
CA GLU A 314 -14.32 16.56 4.17
C GLU A 314 -12.95 16.82 3.53
N VAL A 315 -12.89 16.57 2.22
CA VAL A 315 -11.78 16.90 1.33
C VAL A 315 -12.08 18.28 0.77
N MET A 316 -11.24 19.25 1.15
CA MET A 316 -11.39 20.61 0.70
C MET A 316 -10.85 20.73 -0.73
N PRO A 317 -11.55 21.45 -1.62
CA PRO A 317 -10.93 21.87 -2.87
C PRO A 317 -9.71 22.72 -2.52
N SER A 318 -8.59 22.48 -3.20
CA SER A 318 -7.39 23.29 -3.00
C SER A 318 -7.72 24.74 -3.33
N THR A 319 -7.85 25.59 -2.31
CA THR A 319 -7.95 27.03 -2.48
C THR A 319 -6.56 27.51 -2.90
N ILE A 320 -6.32 27.57 -4.20
CA ILE A 320 -5.18 28.32 -4.72
C ILE A 320 -5.46 29.76 -4.31
N SER A 321 -4.80 30.22 -3.25
CA SER A 321 -4.63 31.66 -3.10
C SER A 321 -3.90 32.09 -4.36
N PRO A 322 -4.41 33.01 -5.17
CA PRO A 322 -3.61 33.56 -6.27
C PRO A 322 -2.27 33.98 -5.66
N PRO A 323 -1.14 33.71 -6.35
CA PRO A 323 0.15 34.19 -5.86
C PRO A 323 0.01 35.69 -5.56
N PRO A 324 0.57 36.19 -4.45
CA PRO A 324 0.53 37.62 -4.17
C PRO A 324 1.05 38.34 -5.41
N THR A 325 0.20 39.15 -6.03
CA THR A 325 0.61 40.05 -7.11
C THR A 325 1.78 40.89 -6.57
N PRO A 326 2.92 40.91 -7.28
CA PRO A 326 4.11 41.62 -6.82
C PRO A 326 3.87 43.12 -6.63
#